data_AF-A0AAD7CHZ5-F1
#
_entry.id   AF-A0AAD7CHZ5-F1
#
_cell.length_a   1.000
_cell.length_b   1.000
_cell.length_c   1.000
_cell.angle_alpha   90.00
_cell.angle_beta   90.00
_cell.angle_gamma   90.00
#
_symmetry.space_group_name_H-M   'P 1'
#
loop_
_entity.id
_entity.type
_entity.pdbx_description
1 polymer ?
#
loop_
_entity_poly.entity_id
_entity_poly.type
_entity_poly.pdbx_seq_one_letter_code
_entity_poly.pdbx_strand_id
1 'polypeptide(L)'
;MPSSSRRPAAARQRGIPSRGLSSFSPFFLSPSTFPASAQVAFEPSPFFQPRSFKLQSHLKMFFAQLSVFVSALALFSVSNAAALPVRPRATALNVATCTSPSTQFVEHDCNVALLGLGGGIAGAIEFLRVSASSTTAVSGTCRVTATAVDGGTTIDISKGRLEGHGSTNGGFDNLLTACGPSPGSMIIGGGALPSGNIEIAISAP
;
A
#
# COMPACT_ATOMS: atom_id res chain seq x y z
N MET A 1 4.35 58.63 -27.38
CA MET A 1 2.99 58.77 -26.83
C MET A 1 1.99 58.61 -27.98
N PRO A 2 0.82 57.97 -27.83
CA PRO A 2 0.11 57.49 -26.64
C PRO A 2 0.15 55.95 -26.52
N SER A 3 0.32 55.32 -25.35
CA SER A 3 -0.61 55.17 -24.22
C SER A 3 -1.99 54.62 -24.63
N SER A 4 -2.08 53.31 -24.84
CA SER A 4 -3.36 52.61 -25.00
C SER A 4 -3.79 52.04 -23.64
N SER A 5 -4.93 52.56 -23.19
CA SER A 5 -5.51 52.46 -21.87
C SER A 5 -6.27 51.14 -21.67
N ARG A 6 -6.13 50.59 -20.47
CA ARG A 6 -6.85 49.41 -19.94
C ARG A 6 -8.37 49.63 -19.96
N ARG A 7 -9.12 48.59 -20.33
CA ARG A 7 -10.49 48.37 -19.84
C ARG A 7 -10.57 46.97 -19.22
N PRO A 8 -10.87 46.83 -17.92
CA PRO A 8 -11.20 45.53 -17.35
C PRO A 8 -12.64 45.14 -17.73
N ALA A 9 -12.80 43.89 -18.13
CA ALA A 9 -14.10 43.27 -18.39
C ALA A 9 -14.88 43.12 -17.08
N ALA A 10 -16.11 43.64 -17.08
CA ALA A 10 -17.04 43.57 -15.96
C ALA A 10 -17.44 42.12 -15.68
N ALA A 11 -17.19 41.67 -14.45
CA ALA A 11 -17.67 40.41 -13.92
C ALA A 11 -19.19 40.47 -13.75
N ARG A 12 -19.91 39.68 -14.56
CA ARG A 12 -21.36 39.48 -14.44
C ARG A 12 -21.62 38.42 -13.37
N GLN A 13 -21.81 38.85 -12.12
CA GLN A 13 -22.34 37.99 -11.06
C GLN A 13 -23.78 37.60 -11.41
N ARG A 14 -24.00 36.32 -11.71
CA ARG A 14 -25.35 35.74 -11.81
C ARG A 14 -25.80 35.37 -10.40
N GLY A 15 -26.99 35.85 -10.04
CA GLY A 15 -27.62 35.62 -8.74
C GLY A 15 -27.80 34.14 -8.44
N ILE A 16 -27.48 33.79 -7.20
CA ILE A 16 -27.76 32.50 -6.59
C ILE A 16 -29.23 32.54 -6.10
N PRO A 17 -30.12 31.66 -6.58
CA PRO A 17 -31.46 31.54 -6.01
C PRO A 17 -31.39 30.84 -4.64
N SER A 18 -31.81 31.56 -3.60
CA SER A 18 -32.08 31.05 -2.26
C SER A 18 -33.26 30.08 -2.31
N ARG A 19 -32.96 28.77 -2.30
CA ARG A 19 -33.96 27.72 -2.15
C ARG A 19 -34.00 27.22 -0.70
N GLY A 20 -35.14 27.48 -0.05
CA GLY A 20 -35.88 26.49 0.73
C GLY A 20 -35.19 25.90 1.96
N LEU A 21 -35.37 26.56 3.09
CA LEU A 21 -35.31 25.94 4.42
C LEU A 21 -36.48 24.96 4.56
N SER A 22 -36.25 23.68 4.24
CA SER A 22 -37.15 22.59 4.60
C SER A 22 -36.77 22.04 5.97
N SER A 23 -37.60 22.37 6.96
CA SER A 23 -37.98 21.58 8.14
C SER A 23 -37.12 20.34 8.42
N PHE A 24 -36.14 20.50 9.30
CA PHE A 24 -35.46 19.38 9.95
C PHE A 24 -36.37 18.86 11.08
N SER A 25 -36.93 17.67 10.89
CA SER A 25 -37.49 16.88 12.00
C SER A 25 -36.35 16.12 12.68
N PRO A 26 -36.16 16.23 14.00
CA PRO A 26 -35.20 15.39 14.71
C PRO A 26 -35.80 13.99 14.88
N PHE A 27 -35.31 13.04 14.10
CA PHE A 27 -35.57 11.62 14.35
C PHE A 27 -34.78 11.21 15.59
N PHE A 28 -35.49 10.98 16.69
CA PHE A 28 -34.98 10.34 17.90
C PHE A 28 -34.50 8.93 17.55
N LEU A 29 -33.19 8.73 17.55
CA LEU A 29 -32.58 7.40 17.51
C LEU A 29 -32.43 6.88 18.94
N SER A 30 -33.16 5.81 19.25
CA SER A 30 -33.03 5.02 20.46
C SER A 30 -31.60 4.51 20.64
N PRO A 31 -31.03 4.55 21.87
CA PRO A 31 -29.77 3.91 22.16
C PRO A 31 -29.97 2.39 22.25
N SER A 32 -29.56 1.67 21.20
CA SER A 32 -29.43 0.22 21.23
C SER A 32 -28.25 -0.18 22.11
N THR A 33 -28.57 -0.92 23.16
CA THR A 33 -27.69 -1.57 24.13
C THR A 33 -26.65 -2.45 23.43
N PHE A 34 -25.36 -2.14 23.59
CA PHE A 34 -24.28 -3.04 23.21
C PHE A 34 -24.07 -4.10 24.31
N PRO A 35 -24.06 -5.40 23.99
CA PRO A 35 -23.63 -6.41 24.94
C PRO A 35 -22.11 -6.34 25.16
N ALA A 36 -21.73 -6.41 26.43
CA ALA A 36 -20.35 -6.41 26.90
C ALA A 36 -19.57 -7.59 26.30
N SER A 37 -18.51 -7.29 25.56
CA SER A 37 -17.55 -8.27 25.05
C SER A 37 -16.75 -8.88 26.20
N ALA A 38 -16.79 -10.21 26.26
CA ALA A 38 -16.03 -11.05 27.17
C ALA A 38 -14.53 -10.81 27.03
N GLN A 39 -13.86 -10.60 28.16
CA GLN A 39 -12.40 -10.57 28.23
C GLN A 39 -11.88 -12.01 28.20
N VAL A 40 -11.23 -12.38 27.10
CA VAL A 40 -10.47 -13.63 27.00
C VAL A 40 -9.17 -13.44 27.78
N ALA A 41 -9.07 -14.12 28.91
CA ALA A 41 -7.86 -14.20 29.72
C ALA A 41 -6.76 -14.91 28.93
N PHE A 42 -5.62 -14.24 28.76
CA PHE A 42 -4.43 -14.79 28.14
C PHE A 42 -3.57 -15.44 29.24
N GLU A 43 -3.51 -16.76 29.26
CA GLU A 43 -2.64 -17.55 30.13
C GLU A 43 -1.19 -17.46 29.62
N PRO A 44 -0.21 -17.00 30.42
CA PRO A 44 1.19 -17.01 30.03
C PRO A 44 1.78 -18.42 30.16
N SER A 45 2.29 -18.96 29.06
CA SER A 45 3.00 -20.25 29.03
C SER A 45 4.38 -20.14 29.73
N PRO A 46 4.81 -21.17 30.48
CA PRO A 46 6.04 -21.12 31.24
C PRO A 46 7.30 -21.21 30.37
N PHE A 47 8.22 -20.33 30.77
CA PHE A 47 9.56 -20.09 30.28
C PHE A 47 10.43 -21.36 30.27
N PHE A 48 11.03 -21.65 29.12
CA PHE A 48 11.93 -22.76 28.87
C PHE A 48 13.28 -22.52 29.57
N GLN A 49 13.70 -23.42 30.47
CA GLN A 49 15.00 -23.33 31.14
C GLN A 49 16.15 -23.80 30.22
N PRO A 50 17.28 -23.06 30.15
CA PRO A 50 18.50 -23.57 29.54
C PRO A 50 19.23 -24.53 30.49
N ARG A 51 19.49 -25.76 30.03
CA ARG A 51 20.39 -26.71 30.71
C ARG A 51 21.84 -26.31 30.48
N SER A 52 22.53 -25.97 31.57
CA SER A 52 23.97 -25.76 31.61
C SER A 52 24.72 -27.06 31.27
N PHE A 53 25.38 -27.09 30.11
CA PHE A 53 26.37 -28.10 29.77
C PHE A 53 27.72 -27.72 30.40
N LYS A 54 28.13 -28.45 31.44
CA LYS A 54 29.52 -28.48 31.92
C LYS A 54 30.31 -29.39 30.98
N LEU A 55 31.14 -28.80 30.11
CA LEU A 55 32.19 -29.54 29.40
C LEU A 55 33.54 -29.19 30.03
N GLN A 56 33.94 -30.02 30.99
CA GLN A 56 35.27 -30.06 31.57
C GLN A 56 36.15 -30.90 30.65
N SER A 57 37.20 -30.32 30.05
CA SER A 57 38.27 -31.11 29.43
C SER A 57 39.53 -30.29 29.29
N HIS A 58 40.39 -30.44 30.29
CA HIS A 58 41.84 -30.60 30.16
C HIS A 58 42.42 -30.40 28.75
N LEU A 59 42.89 -29.19 28.45
CA LEU A 59 43.95 -29.00 27.46
C LEU A 59 44.73 -27.71 27.72
N LYS A 60 45.15 -27.54 28.98
CA LYS A 60 46.31 -26.70 29.31
C LYS A 60 47.54 -27.58 29.16
N MET A 61 48.57 -27.07 28.51
CA MET A 61 49.91 -27.65 28.41
C MET A 61 50.19 -28.56 27.22
N PHE A 62 49.82 -28.15 26.00
CA PHE A 62 50.64 -28.54 24.85
C PHE A 62 50.70 -27.42 23.80
N PHE A 63 51.93 -27.03 23.49
CA PHE A 63 52.36 -26.22 22.36
C PHE A 63 52.22 -24.68 22.43
N ALA A 64 52.74 -24.14 23.53
CA ALA A 64 53.39 -22.82 23.56
C ALA A 64 54.76 -22.82 22.82
N GLN A 65 54.85 -23.38 21.60
CA GLN A 65 56.15 -23.53 20.92
C GLN A 65 56.11 -23.54 19.38
N LEU A 66 55.03 -23.02 18.78
CA LEU A 66 54.96 -22.77 17.32
C LEU A 66 54.68 -21.28 17.03
N SER A 67 55.23 -20.39 17.86
CA SER A 67 54.93 -18.94 17.88
C SER A 67 55.79 -18.09 16.93
N VAL A 68 56.72 -18.66 16.16
CA VAL A 68 57.79 -17.86 15.52
C VAL A 68 57.85 -17.95 13.98
N PHE A 69 57.09 -18.84 13.33
CA PHE A 69 57.18 -19.01 11.86
C PHE A 69 55.96 -18.58 11.03
N VAL A 70 54.88 -18.10 11.64
CA VAL A 70 53.67 -17.67 10.92
C VAL A 70 53.45 -16.15 11.03
N SER A 71 54.54 -15.38 10.95
CA SER A 71 54.48 -13.90 10.97
C SER A 71 54.89 -13.27 9.64
N ALA A 72 55.25 -14.06 8.62
CA ALA A 72 55.72 -13.57 7.32
C ALA A 72 54.73 -13.78 6.16
N LEU A 73 53.49 -14.20 6.43
CA LEU A 73 52.43 -14.36 5.43
C LEU A 73 51.25 -13.39 5.66
N ALA A 74 51.51 -12.23 6.25
CA ALA A 74 50.49 -11.27 6.67
C ALA A 74 50.38 -10.02 5.76
N LEU A 75 50.84 -10.09 4.50
CA LEU A 75 50.88 -8.90 3.60
C LEU A 75 50.25 -9.10 2.22
N PHE A 76 49.47 -10.15 1.99
CA PHE A 76 48.77 -10.33 0.71
C PHE A 76 47.27 -10.67 0.89
N SER A 77 46.59 -9.95 1.78
CA SER A 77 45.13 -9.94 1.79
C SER A 77 44.65 -8.91 0.76
N VAL A 78 44.53 -9.34 -0.49
CA VAL A 78 43.88 -8.57 -1.56
C VAL A 78 42.45 -8.30 -1.10
N SER A 79 42.14 -7.02 -0.87
CA SER A 79 40.80 -6.52 -0.60
C SER A 79 39.89 -6.80 -1.80
N ASN A 80 39.34 -8.00 -1.88
CA ASN A 80 38.15 -8.25 -2.69
C ASN A 80 37.00 -7.50 -2.01
N ALA A 81 36.77 -6.26 -2.44
CA ALA A 81 35.49 -5.61 -2.25
C ALA A 81 34.46 -6.42 -3.05
N ALA A 82 33.97 -7.50 -2.44
CA ALA A 82 32.80 -8.20 -2.93
C ALA A 82 31.68 -7.16 -2.97
N ALA A 83 31.36 -6.68 -4.16
CA ALA A 83 30.16 -5.92 -4.40
C ALA A 83 29.02 -6.78 -3.87
N LEU A 84 28.45 -6.38 -2.73
CA LEU A 84 27.26 -7.01 -2.20
C LEU A 84 26.24 -7.05 -3.34
N PRO A 85 25.60 -8.20 -3.62
CA PRO A 85 24.59 -8.26 -4.64
C PRO A 85 23.59 -7.15 -4.34
N VAL A 86 23.43 -6.24 -5.30
CA VAL A 86 22.41 -5.19 -5.26
C VAL A 86 21.10 -5.94 -5.14
N ARG A 87 20.58 -6.05 -3.91
CA ARG A 87 19.26 -6.61 -3.67
C ARG A 87 18.31 -5.79 -4.53
N PRO A 88 17.43 -6.41 -5.33
CA PRO A 88 16.41 -5.68 -6.06
C PRO A 88 15.69 -4.79 -5.05
N ARG A 89 15.64 -3.49 -5.38
CA ARG A 89 15.03 -2.46 -4.55
C ARG A 89 13.61 -2.95 -4.23
N ALA A 90 13.28 -3.06 -2.94
CA ALA A 90 11.90 -3.27 -2.52
C ALA A 90 11.04 -2.29 -3.31
N THR A 91 10.05 -2.79 -4.04
CA THR A 91 9.23 -1.95 -4.91
C THR A 91 8.65 -0.83 -4.06
N ALA A 92 8.83 0.41 -4.52
CA ALA A 92 8.50 1.57 -3.71
C ALA A 92 6.98 1.58 -3.47
N LEU A 93 6.58 1.42 -2.22
CA LEU A 93 5.18 1.44 -1.83
C LEU A 93 4.61 2.85 -2.02
N ASN A 94 3.37 2.90 -2.47
CA ASN A 94 2.59 4.11 -2.71
C ASN A 94 3.25 5.10 -3.69
N VAL A 95 4.07 4.59 -4.62
CA VAL A 95 4.65 5.39 -5.71
C VAL A 95 3.99 4.97 -7.03
N ALA A 96 3.33 5.93 -7.68
CA ALA A 96 2.66 5.70 -8.95
C ALA A 96 3.68 5.58 -10.10
N THR A 97 3.42 4.66 -11.00
CA THR A 97 4.14 4.51 -12.27
C THR A 97 3.16 4.75 -13.41
N CYS A 98 3.28 5.88 -14.10
CA CYS A 98 2.41 6.23 -15.24
C CYS A 98 3.05 5.76 -16.54
N THR A 99 2.34 4.98 -17.36
CA THR A 99 2.91 4.36 -18.56
C THR A 99 2.54 5.07 -19.86
N SER A 100 1.41 5.80 -19.92
CA SER A 100 0.96 6.49 -21.14
C SER A 100 0.11 7.74 -20.83
N PRO A 101 0.72 8.85 -20.39
CA PRO A 101 -0.01 10.05 -19.96
C PRO A 101 -0.81 10.74 -21.08
N SER A 102 -0.50 10.45 -22.35
CA SER A 102 -1.27 10.95 -23.50
C SER A 102 -2.61 10.25 -23.69
N THR A 103 -2.78 9.05 -23.13
CA THR A 103 -4.04 8.31 -23.17
C THR A 103 -4.87 8.75 -21.98
N GLN A 104 -6.06 9.30 -22.25
CA GLN A 104 -6.98 9.78 -21.23
C GLN A 104 -8.24 8.91 -21.26
N PHE A 105 -8.57 8.34 -20.11
CA PHE A 105 -9.79 7.60 -19.84
C PHE A 105 -10.82 8.53 -19.20
N VAL A 106 -12.08 8.11 -19.21
CA VAL A 106 -13.12 8.81 -18.48
C VAL A 106 -12.99 8.45 -17.00
N GLU A 107 -12.76 9.43 -16.13
CA GLU A 107 -12.56 9.19 -14.69
C GLU A 107 -13.76 8.45 -14.05
N HIS A 108 -14.98 8.80 -14.46
CA HIS A 108 -16.19 8.10 -14.04
C HIS A 108 -16.14 6.60 -14.36
N ASP A 109 -15.63 6.23 -15.54
CA ASP A 109 -15.49 4.84 -15.94
C ASP A 109 -14.48 4.12 -15.04
N CYS A 110 -13.34 4.74 -14.73
CA CYS A 110 -12.35 4.15 -13.83
C CYS A 110 -12.89 3.95 -12.41
N ASN A 111 -13.67 4.91 -11.89
CA ASN A 111 -14.31 4.80 -10.58
C ASN A 111 -15.34 3.65 -10.56
N VAL A 112 -16.17 3.53 -11.59
CA VAL A 112 -17.14 2.43 -11.71
C VAL A 112 -16.42 1.08 -11.86
N ALA A 113 -15.34 1.03 -12.65
CA ALA A 113 -14.53 -0.18 -12.79
C ALA A 113 -13.91 -0.59 -11.45
N LEU A 114 -13.36 0.35 -10.66
CA LEU A 114 -12.85 0.05 -9.32
C LEU A 114 -13.94 -0.53 -8.41
N LEU A 115 -15.13 0.07 -8.39
CA LEU A 115 -16.27 -0.42 -7.61
C LEU A 115 -16.77 -1.79 -8.10
N GLY A 116 -16.49 -2.17 -9.34
CA GLY A 116 -16.83 -3.48 -9.91
C GLY A 116 -15.90 -4.62 -9.50
N LEU A 117 -14.76 -4.35 -8.85
CA LEU A 117 -13.82 -5.40 -8.45
C LEU A 117 -14.48 -6.39 -7.48
N GLY A 118 -14.15 -7.67 -7.64
CA GLY A 118 -14.62 -8.74 -6.75
C GLY A 118 -16.15 -8.97 -6.76
N GLY A 119 -16.87 -8.48 -7.77
CA GLY A 119 -18.33 -8.63 -7.86
C GLY A 119 -19.13 -7.45 -7.28
N GLY A 120 -18.46 -6.36 -6.91
CA GLY A 120 -19.08 -5.15 -6.38
C GLY A 120 -18.58 -4.80 -4.98
N ILE A 121 -17.94 -3.64 -4.83
CA ILE A 121 -17.57 -3.01 -3.57
C ILE A 121 -18.57 -1.86 -3.33
N ALA A 122 -19.81 -2.17 -2.91
CA ALA A 122 -20.89 -1.21 -2.67
C ALA A 122 -21.35 -1.12 -1.18
N GLY A 123 -20.71 -0.26 -0.37
CA GLY A 123 -21.12 0.01 1.02
C GLY A 123 -20.13 0.89 1.78
N ALA A 124 -20.41 1.22 3.05
CA ALA A 124 -19.58 2.14 3.85
C ALA A 124 -18.31 1.50 4.44
N ILE A 125 -18.31 0.19 4.69
CA ILE A 125 -17.17 -0.58 5.20
C ILE A 125 -17.18 -1.92 4.47
N GLU A 126 -16.48 -1.96 3.34
CA GLU A 126 -16.42 -3.17 2.52
C GLU A 126 -14.98 -3.57 2.25
N PHE A 127 -14.81 -4.87 2.02
CA PHE A 127 -13.54 -5.49 1.72
C PHE A 127 -13.62 -6.08 0.33
N LEU A 128 -12.57 -5.86 -0.46
CA LEU A 128 -12.31 -6.66 -1.63
C LEU A 128 -11.69 -7.98 -1.15
N ARG A 129 -12.50 -9.04 -1.11
CA ARG A 129 -12.08 -10.40 -0.74
C ARG A 129 -12.20 -11.31 -1.93
N VAL A 130 -11.06 -11.69 -2.49
CA VAL A 130 -10.98 -12.59 -3.64
C VAL A 130 -9.99 -13.71 -3.31
N SER A 131 -10.45 -14.96 -3.45
CA SER A 131 -9.62 -16.16 -3.28
C SER A 131 -8.67 -16.42 -4.46
N ALA A 132 -8.30 -15.37 -5.19
CA ALA A 132 -7.40 -15.39 -6.32
C ALA A 132 -6.35 -14.27 -6.16
N SER A 133 -5.20 -14.46 -6.80
CA SER A 133 -4.09 -13.50 -6.77
C SER A 133 -4.35 -12.28 -7.65
N SER A 134 -5.42 -12.26 -8.44
CA SER A 134 -5.78 -11.15 -9.31
C SER A 134 -7.29 -11.06 -9.45
N THR A 135 -7.79 -9.83 -9.56
CA THR A 135 -9.17 -9.52 -9.90
C THR A 135 -9.21 -8.28 -10.78
N THR A 136 -10.12 -8.27 -11.74
CA THR A 136 -10.20 -7.22 -12.74
C THR A 136 -11.65 -6.86 -12.97
N ALA A 137 -11.90 -5.57 -13.17
CA ALA A 137 -13.20 -5.05 -13.54
C ALA A 137 -13.03 -3.99 -14.62
N VAL A 138 -14.06 -3.87 -15.46
CA VAL A 138 -14.05 -3.01 -16.64
C VAL A 138 -15.33 -2.20 -16.63
N SER A 139 -15.21 -0.92 -16.95
CA SER A 139 -16.33 -0.04 -17.24
C SER A 139 -15.91 0.92 -18.34
N GLY A 140 -16.73 1.07 -19.37
CA GLY A 140 -16.49 1.98 -20.49
C GLY A 140 -15.06 1.93 -21.04
N THR A 141 -14.34 3.04 -20.85
CA THR A 141 -12.97 3.25 -21.34
C THR A 141 -11.86 2.74 -20.41
N CYS A 142 -12.20 2.17 -19.25
CA CYS A 142 -11.24 1.91 -18.18
C CYS A 142 -11.32 0.47 -17.64
N ARG A 143 -10.15 -0.16 -17.50
CA ARG A 143 -9.96 -1.45 -16.84
C ARG A 143 -9.10 -1.24 -15.60
N VAL A 144 -9.62 -1.68 -14.46
CA VAL A 144 -8.90 -1.67 -13.18
C VAL A 144 -8.58 -3.11 -12.79
N THR A 145 -7.33 -3.36 -12.44
CA THR A 145 -6.86 -4.66 -11.96
C THR A 145 -6.23 -4.50 -10.59
N ALA A 146 -6.56 -5.40 -9.67
CA ALA A 146 -5.89 -5.57 -8.40
C ALA A 146 -5.17 -6.92 -8.39
N THR A 147 -3.87 -6.91 -8.12
CA THR A 147 -3.01 -8.09 -8.14
C THR A 147 -2.26 -8.22 -6.83
N ALA A 148 -2.33 -9.38 -6.18
CA ALA A 148 -1.49 -9.73 -5.06
C ALA A 148 -0.04 -9.90 -5.54
N VAL A 149 0.89 -9.22 -4.87
CA VAL A 149 2.34 -9.28 -5.12
C VAL A 149 3.07 -9.74 -3.85
N ASP A 150 4.39 -9.94 -3.94
CA ASP A 150 5.25 -10.32 -2.82
C ASP A 150 4.86 -11.65 -2.13
N GLY A 151 4.38 -12.61 -2.93
CA GLY A 151 4.01 -13.95 -2.45
C GLY A 151 2.56 -14.08 -1.98
N GLY A 152 1.75 -13.02 -2.13
CA GLY A 152 0.32 -13.08 -1.91
C GLY A 152 -0.41 -13.94 -2.95
N THR A 153 -1.34 -14.77 -2.49
CA THR A 153 -2.17 -15.64 -3.34
C THR A 153 -3.64 -15.25 -3.33
N THR A 154 -4.07 -14.47 -2.33
CA THR A 154 -5.44 -13.98 -2.21
C THR A 154 -5.45 -12.51 -1.84
N ILE A 155 -6.49 -11.81 -2.24
CA ILE A 155 -6.69 -10.39 -1.97
C ILE A 155 -7.72 -10.25 -0.84
N ASP A 156 -7.35 -9.59 0.25
CA ASP A 156 -8.22 -9.17 1.34
C ASP A 156 -7.81 -7.76 1.79
N ILE A 157 -8.43 -6.75 1.18
CA ILE A 157 -8.12 -5.34 1.43
C ILE A 157 -9.41 -4.54 1.64
N SER A 158 -9.38 -3.61 2.60
CA SER A 158 -10.51 -2.71 2.82
C SER A 158 -10.64 -1.67 1.71
N LYS A 159 -11.87 -1.33 1.36
CA LYS A 159 -12.22 -0.25 0.41
C LYS A 159 -11.48 1.05 0.74
N GLY A 160 -11.43 1.45 2.02
CA GLY A 160 -10.75 2.68 2.43
C GLY A 160 -9.25 2.70 2.12
N ARG A 161 -8.56 1.55 2.16
CA ARG A 161 -7.15 1.44 1.76
C ARG A 161 -7.00 1.38 0.23
N LEU A 162 -7.90 0.65 -0.42
CA LEU A 162 -7.91 0.47 -1.88
C LEU A 162 -8.14 1.80 -2.61
N GLU A 163 -9.20 2.51 -2.25
CA GLU A 163 -9.58 3.83 -2.82
C GLU A 163 -8.60 4.88 -2.35
N GLY A 164 -8.45 5.02 -1.03
CA GLY A 164 -7.42 5.87 -0.46
C GLY A 164 -7.79 7.32 -0.18
N HIS A 165 -9.08 7.68 -0.15
CA HIS A 165 -9.61 9.05 0.06
C HIS A 165 -8.73 9.92 1.00
N GLY A 166 -7.80 10.68 0.44
CA GLY A 166 -6.90 11.59 1.17
C GLY A 166 -5.82 10.94 2.06
N SER A 167 -5.62 9.62 1.97
CA SER A 167 -4.59 8.89 2.71
C SER A 167 -3.32 8.71 1.90
N THR A 168 -2.16 8.92 2.53
CA THR A 168 -0.84 8.60 1.95
C THR A 168 -0.62 7.10 1.69
N ASN A 169 -1.50 6.24 2.22
CA ASN A 169 -1.49 4.79 2.02
C ASN A 169 -2.60 4.31 1.08
N GLY A 170 -3.26 5.24 0.39
CA GLY A 170 -4.25 4.96 -0.65
C GLY A 170 -3.60 4.45 -1.93
N GLY A 171 -4.27 3.57 -2.65
CA GLY A 171 -3.78 3.12 -3.96
C GLY A 171 -4.38 3.90 -5.12
N PHE A 172 -5.68 3.75 -5.31
CA PHE A 172 -6.33 4.17 -6.53
C PHE A 172 -6.42 5.70 -6.67
N ASP A 173 -6.83 6.42 -5.62
CA ASP A 173 -6.89 7.89 -5.64
C ASP A 173 -5.51 8.51 -5.78
N ASN A 174 -4.48 7.92 -5.15
CA ASN A 174 -3.10 8.38 -5.29
C ASN A 174 -2.56 8.12 -6.70
N LEU A 175 -2.95 7.00 -7.31
CA LEU A 175 -2.64 6.70 -8.70
C LEU A 175 -3.30 7.71 -9.65
N LEU A 176 -4.59 8.00 -9.48
CA LEU A 176 -5.29 9.02 -10.26
C LEU A 176 -4.74 10.43 -10.02
N THR A 177 -4.36 10.76 -8.78
CA THR A 177 -3.75 12.06 -8.46
C THR A 177 -2.40 12.23 -9.15
N ALA A 178 -1.59 11.17 -9.22
CA ALA A 178 -0.26 11.22 -9.82
C ALA A 178 -0.28 11.13 -11.34
N CYS A 179 -1.13 10.26 -11.91
CA CYS A 179 -1.15 9.97 -13.34
C CYS A 179 -2.30 10.63 -14.10
N GLY A 180 -3.29 11.19 -13.42
CA GLY A 180 -4.60 11.49 -14.02
C GLY A 180 -5.36 10.20 -14.38
N PRO A 181 -6.46 10.30 -15.13
CA PRO A 181 -7.16 9.14 -15.67
C PRO A 181 -6.38 8.55 -16.86
N SER A 182 -5.15 8.09 -16.63
CA SER A 182 -4.26 7.52 -17.63
C SER A 182 -3.73 6.15 -17.19
N PRO A 183 -3.23 5.33 -18.13
CA PRO A 183 -2.59 4.07 -17.80
C PRO A 183 -1.44 4.22 -16.80
N GLY A 184 -1.44 3.36 -15.79
CA GLY A 184 -0.41 3.32 -14.76
C GLY A 184 -0.70 2.30 -13.69
N SER A 185 0.24 2.12 -12.76
CA SER A 185 0.07 1.24 -11.61
C SER A 185 0.72 1.79 -10.35
N MET A 186 0.32 1.24 -9.20
CA MET A 186 0.86 1.56 -7.89
C MET A 186 0.78 0.34 -6.99
N ILE A 187 1.81 0.12 -6.17
CA ILE A 187 1.81 -0.92 -5.14
C ILE A 187 1.42 -0.32 -3.79
N ILE A 188 0.38 -0.87 -3.17
CA ILE A 188 -0.12 -0.51 -1.85
C ILE A 188 0.40 -1.52 -0.83
N GLY A 189 0.83 -1.03 0.33
CA GLY A 189 1.24 -1.88 1.44
C GLY A 189 0.10 -2.73 2.01
N GLY A 190 0.30 -4.05 2.06
CA GLY A 190 -0.63 -5.03 2.64
C GLY A 190 -1.76 -5.45 1.70
N GLY A 191 -2.72 -6.21 2.25
CA GLY A 191 -3.93 -6.64 1.55
C GLY A 191 -3.78 -7.97 0.78
N ALA A 192 -2.57 -8.50 0.64
CA ALA A 192 -2.34 -9.82 0.08
C ALA A 192 -2.09 -10.84 1.21
N LEU A 193 -2.80 -11.96 1.19
CA LEU A 193 -2.59 -13.09 2.11
C LEU A 193 -1.86 -14.24 1.39
N PRO A 194 -1.05 -15.05 2.11
CA PRO A 194 -0.79 -15.02 3.56
C PRO A 194 0.09 -13.84 4.01
N SER A 195 0.83 -13.26 3.08
CA SER A 195 1.57 -12.01 3.26
C SER A 195 1.82 -11.39 1.88
N GLY A 196 1.87 -10.07 1.80
CA GLY A 196 2.23 -9.38 0.58
C GLY A 196 1.54 -8.05 0.44
N ASN A 197 1.78 -7.43 -0.71
CA ASN A 197 1.21 -6.14 -1.09
C ASN A 197 0.23 -6.33 -2.25
N ILE A 198 -0.51 -5.28 -2.59
CA ILE A 198 -1.39 -5.29 -3.77
C ILE A 198 -0.89 -4.25 -4.76
N GLU A 199 -0.73 -4.64 -6.02
CA GLU A 199 -0.62 -3.72 -7.14
C GLU A 199 -2.01 -3.39 -7.69
N ILE A 200 -2.32 -2.10 -7.79
CA ILE A 200 -3.49 -1.59 -8.52
C ILE A 200 -3.02 -0.99 -9.82
N ALA A 201 -3.63 -1.40 -10.93
CA ALA A 201 -3.31 -0.93 -12.27
C ALA A 201 -4.56 -0.43 -13.01
N ILE A 202 -4.39 0.68 -13.73
CA ILE A 202 -5.36 1.25 -14.66
C ILE A 202 -4.84 1.04 -16.08
N SER A 203 -5.70 0.55 -16.96
CA SER A 203 -5.37 0.26 -18.36
C SER A 203 -6.60 0.39 -19.25
N ALA A 204 -6.40 0.32 -20.57
CA ALA A 204 -7.51 0.20 -21.51
C ALA A 204 -8.21 -1.17 -21.35
N PRO A 205 -9.51 -1.26 -21.63
CA PRO A 205 -10.26 -2.52 -21.63
C PRO A 205 -9.68 -3.59 -22.54
#